data_AF-A0A9W9MLI3-F1
#
_entry.id   AF-A0A9W9MLI3-F1
#
_cell.length_a   1.000
_cell.length_b   1.000
_cell.length_c   1.000
_cell.angle_alpha   90.00
_cell.angle_beta   90.00
_cell.angle_gamma   90.00
#
_symmetry.space_group_name_H-M   'P 1'
#
loop_
_entity.id
_entity.type
_entity.pdbx_description
1 polymer ?
#
loop_
_entity_poly.entity_id
_entity_poly.type
_entity_poly.pdbx_seq_one_letter_code
_entity_poly.pdbx_strand_id
1 'polypeptide(L)'
;MAQHVHLVYATRTTASRAFFTEITEISRQNPTVKLTLFVERLGKGDQAGKDYHHVGRIDLRHLDVHNDIFINDMHTGYYICGPSPFLGIPFWP
;
A
#
# COMPACT_ATOMS: atom_id res chain seq x y z
N MET A 1 21.95 -4.66 -9.97
CA MET A 1 21.56 -4.09 -8.66
C MET A 1 20.12 -4.49 -8.41
N ALA A 2 19.77 -4.94 -7.21
CA ALA A 2 18.38 -5.31 -6.90
C ALA A 2 17.57 -4.04 -6.61
N GLN A 3 16.45 -3.86 -7.31
CA GLN A 3 15.56 -2.71 -7.13
C GLN A 3 14.66 -2.95 -5.92
N HIS A 4 14.60 -1.98 -5.02
CA HIS A 4 13.64 -1.98 -3.91
C HIS A 4 12.30 -1.45 -4.40
N VAL A 5 11.21 -2.12 -4.01
CA VAL A 5 9.85 -1.78 -4.37
C VAL A 5 8.99 -1.83 -3.12
N HIS A 6 8.19 -0.80 -2.89
CA HIS A 6 7.19 -0.81 -1.83
C HIS A 6 5.80 -0.60 -2.41
N LEU A 7 4.95 -1.61 -2.30
CA LEU A 7 3.55 -1.53 -2.67
C LEU A 7 2.72 -1.11 -1.46
N VAL A 8 2.09 0.06 -1.55
CA VAL A 8 1.13 0.55 -0.55
C VAL A 8 -0.27 0.42 -1.15
N TYR A 9 -1.09 -0.49 -0.62
CA TYR A 9 -2.37 -0.85 -1.21
C TYR A 9 -3.52 -0.70 -0.22
N ALA A 10 -4.52 0.10 -0.60
CA ALA A 10 -5.70 0.37 0.22
C ALA A 10 -6.98 -0.17 -0.41
N THR A 11 -7.84 -0.74 0.44
CA THR A 11 -9.16 -1.22 0.05
C THR A 11 -10.23 -0.82 1.04
N ARG A 12 -11.51 -0.83 0.62
CA ARG A 12 -12.63 -0.53 1.53
C ARG A 12 -12.80 -1.62 2.59
N THR A 13 -12.69 -2.88 2.20
CA THR A 13 -12.67 -4.06 3.10
C THR A 13 -11.58 -5.03 2.65
N THR A 14 -11.25 -6.01 3.49
CA THR A 14 -10.39 -7.15 3.09
C THR A 14 -11.04 -7.97 1.98
N ALA A 15 -12.35 -8.17 2.04
CA ALA A 15 -13.11 -8.91 1.03
C ALA A 15 -13.09 -8.26 -0.37
N SER A 16 -12.97 -6.94 -0.46
CA SER A 16 -12.88 -6.24 -1.76
C SER A 16 -11.45 -6.17 -2.32
N ARG A 17 -10.48 -6.84 -1.70
CA ARG A 17 -9.07 -6.77 -2.07
C ARG A 17 -8.71 -7.82 -3.11
N ALA A 18 -8.46 -7.35 -4.32
CA ALA A 18 -7.98 -8.19 -5.39
C ALA A 18 -6.52 -8.58 -5.17
N PHE A 19 -6.15 -9.76 -5.67
CA PHE A 19 -4.76 -10.26 -5.73
C PHE A 19 -4.03 -10.40 -4.38
N PHE A 20 -4.76 -10.48 -3.26
CA PHE A 20 -4.14 -10.50 -1.93
C PHE A 20 -3.13 -11.65 -1.75
N THR A 21 -3.49 -12.85 -2.21
CA THR A 21 -2.62 -14.03 -2.12
C THR A 21 -1.34 -13.82 -2.91
N GLU A 22 -1.47 -13.35 -4.15
CA GLU A 22 -0.37 -13.17 -5.10
C GLU A 22 0.60 -12.09 -4.62
N ILE A 23 0.12 -10.91 -4.22
CA ILE A 23 0.98 -9.81 -3.77
C ILE A 23 1.67 -10.13 -2.43
N THR A 24 1.00 -10.86 -1.54
CA THR A 24 1.58 -11.29 -0.27
C THR A 24 2.68 -12.32 -0.51
N GLU A 25 2.44 -13.28 -1.40
CA GLU A 25 3.45 -14.28 -1.76
C GLU A 25 4.66 -13.64 -2.46
N ILE A 26 4.44 -12.67 -3.36
CA ILE A 26 5.53 -11.91 -4.00
C ILE A 26 6.38 -11.20 -2.95
N SER A 27 5.77 -10.48 -1.99
CA SER A 27 6.50 -9.80 -0.93
C SER A 27 7.26 -10.79 -0.02
N ARG A 28 6.66 -11.96 0.26
CA ARG A 28 7.30 -13.02 1.07
C ARG A 28 8.52 -13.63 0.37
N GLN A 29 8.46 -13.82 -0.95
CA GLN A 29 9.52 -14.45 -1.73
C GLN A 29 10.65 -13.48 -2.12
N ASN A 30 10.39 -12.17 -2.12
CA ASN A 30 11.34 -11.17 -2.59
C ASN A 30 11.67 -10.17 -1.47
N PRO A 31 12.85 -10.28 -0.82
CA PRO A 31 13.23 -9.39 0.29
C PRO A 31 13.27 -7.90 -0.05
N THR A 32 13.36 -7.56 -1.34
CA THR A 32 13.35 -6.17 -1.82
C THR A 32 11.94 -5.64 -2.10
N VAL A 33 10.90 -6.46 -1.97
CA VAL A 33 9.50 -6.08 -2.18
C VAL A 33 8.79 -6.01 -0.83
N LYS A 34 8.49 -4.79 -0.39
CA LYS A 34 7.67 -4.54 0.80
C LYS A 34 6.20 -4.35 0.41
N LEU A 35 5.29 -4.81 1.27
CA LEU A 35 3.85 -4.64 1.11
C LEU A 35 3.27 -4.00 2.38
N THR A 36 2.60 -2.86 2.24
CA THR A 36 1.79 -2.25 3.31
C THR A 36 0.34 -2.18 2.88
N LEU A 37 -0.56 -2.55 3.79
CA LEU A 37 -1.98 -2.79 3.49
C LEU A 37 -2.85 -1.91 4.37
N PHE A 38 -3.67 -1.09 3.75
CA PHE A 38 -4.65 -0.24 4.41
C PHE A 38 -6.05 -0.81 4.17
N VAL A 39 -6.92 -0.75 5.18
CA VAL A 39 -8.32 -1.15 5.06
C VAL A 39 -9.23 -0.15 5.73
N GLU A 40 -10.20 0.41 5.00
CA GLU A 40 -11.10 1.42 5.58
C GLU A 40 -12.04 0.83 6.64
N ARG A 41 -12.50 -0.41 6.44
CA ARG A 41 -13.47 -1.10 7.31
C ARG A 41 -13.05 -2.54 7.54
N LEU A 42 -12.84 -2.89 8.80
CA LEU A 42 -12.53 -4.25 9.20
C LEU A 42 -13.75 -5.17 9.03
N GLY A 43 -13.51 -6.34 8.43
CA GLY A 43 -14.40 -7.47 8.44
C GLY A 43 -14.29 -8.27 9.75
N LYS A 44 -15.24 -9.19 9.95
CA LYS A 44 -15.21 -10.11 11.08
C LYS A 44 -14.05 -11.09 10.91
N GLY A 45 -13.07 -11.04 11.82
CA GLY A 45 -11.93 -11.95 11.82
C GLY A 45 -10.68 -11.42 11.12
N ASP A 46 -10.70 -10.18 10.61
CA ASP A 46 -9.49 -9.53 10.08
C ASP A 46 -8.42 -9.38 11.19
N GLN A 47 -7.19 -9.77 10.89
CA GLN A 47 -6.07 -9.76 11.83
C GLN A 47 -5.00 -8.72 11.43
N ALA A 48 -4.60 -7.89 12.39
CA ALA A 48 -3.51 -6.93 12.20
C ALA A 48 -2.18 -7.64 11.93
N GLY A 49 -1.37 -7.09 11.03
CA GLY A 49 -0.10 -7.66 10.59
C GLY A 49 -0.22 -8.85 9.63
N LYS A 50 -1.45 -9.30 9.33
CA LYS A 50 -1.73 -10.38 8.37
C LYS A 50 -2.67 -9.91 7.28
N ASP A 51 -3.89 -9.55 7.65
CA ASP A 51 -4.94 -9.16 6.71
C ASP A 51 -4.94 -7.65 6.46
N TYR A 52 -4.29 -6.87 7.32
CA TYR A 52 -4.06 -5.44 7.16
C TYR A 52 -2.90 -4.97 8.04
N HIS A 53 -2.35 -3.79 7.74
CA HIS A 53 -1.34 -3.12 8.55
C HIS A 53 -1.92 -1.87 9.23
N HIS A 54 -2.75 -1.11 8.52
CA HIS A 54 -3.38 0.10 9.02
C HIS A 54 -4.87 0.16 8.70
N VAL A 55 -5.65 0.78 9.58
CA VAL A 55 -7.08 1.02 9.37
C VAL A 55 -7.29 2.44 8.85
N GLY A 56 -8.13 2.59 7.83
CA GLY A 56 -8.43 3.87 7.19
C GLY A 56 -7.94 3.94 5.74
N ARG A 57 -7.91 5.17 5.23
CA ARG A 57 -7.30 5.49 3.92
C ARG A 57 -5.79 5.52 4.04
N ILE A 58 -5.10 5.49 2.90
CA ILE A 58 -3.64 5.69 2.86
C ILE A 58 -3.32 7.02 3.54
N ASP A 59 -2.44 6.94 4.53
CA ASP A 59 -1.87 8.07 5.23
C ASP A 59 -0.37 7.84 5.36
N LEU A 60 0.40 8.67 4.66
CA LEU A 60 1.86 8.56 4.58
C LEU A 60 2.54 8.75 5.94
N ARG A 61 1.84 9.31 6.94
CA ARG A 61 2.37 9.45 8.31
C ARG A 61 2.58 8.10 9.01
N HIS A 62 2.00 7.02 8.49
CA HIS A 62 2.24 5.66 8.97
C HIS A 62 3.45 4.99 8.30
N LEU A 63 4.06 5.63 7.30
CA LEU A 63 5.18 5.08 6.54
C LEU A 63 6.47 5.80 6.94
N ASP A 64 7.57 5.05 6.98
CA ASP A 64 8.89 5.62 7.20
C ASP A 64 9.39 6.34 5.93
N VAL A 65 9.70 7.62 6.06
CA VAL A 65 10.04 8.48 4.91
C VAL A 65 11.31 8.00 4.17
N HIS A 66 12.23 7.33 4.85
CA HIS A 66 13.49 6.86 4.26
C HIS A 66 13.42 5.41 3.79
N ASN A 67 12.75 4.54 4.54
CA ASN A 67 12.74 3.10 4.31
C ASN A 67 11.50 2.61 3.56
N ASP A 68 10.41 3.38 3.57
CA ASP A 68 9.15 3.03 2.91
C ASP A 68 8.88 3.89 1.69
N ILE A 69 9.19 5.19 1.78
CA ILE A 69 8.96 6.16 0.71
C ILE A 69 10.23 6.37 -0.13
N PHE A 70 11.42 6.11 0.43
CA PHE A 70 12.71 6.28 -0.24
C PHE A 70 12.98 7.72 -0.72
N ILE A 71 12.59 8.72 0.07
CA ILE A 71 12.74 10.14 -0.31
C ILE A 71 14.20 10.58 -0.53
N ASN A 72 15.14 9.84 0.06
CA ASN A 72 16.58 10.11 -0.02
C ASN A 72 17.23 9.50 -1.27
N ASP A 73 16.52 8.66 -2.02
CA ASP A 73 16.99 8.12 -3.29
C ASP A 73 16.36 8.90 -4.45
N MET A 74 17.22 9.68 -5.14
CA MET A 74 16.85 10.52 -6.29
C MET A 74 16.38 9.70 -7.51
N HIS A 75 16.64 8.39 -7.53
CA HIS A 75 16.19 7.48 -8.58
C HIS A 75 14.81 6.84 -8.27
N THR A 76 14.21 7.13 -7.12
CA THR A 76 12.90 6.61 -6.75
C THR A 76 11.80 7.13 -7.67
N GLY A 77 11.10 6.20 -8.32
CA GLY A 77 9.87 6.49 -9.08
C GLY A 77 8.63 6.26 -8.24
N TYR A 78 7.71 7.23 -8.21
CA TYR A 78 6.42 7.12 -7.53
C TYR A 78 5.30 6.87 -8.55
N TYR A 79 4.60 5.76 -8.40
CA TYR A 79 3.46 5.38 -9.24
C TYR A 79 2.20 5.38 -8.39
N ILE A 80 1.27 6.30 -8.68
CA ILE A 80 0.04 6.47 -7.91
C ILE A 80 -1.15 6.22 -8.83
N CYS A 81 -2.02 5.28 -8.44
CA CYS A 81 -3.22 4.92 -9.19
C CYS A 81 -4.41 4.82 -8.23
N GLY A 82 -5.55 5.34 -8.63
CA GLY A 82 -6.79 5.27 -7.87
C GLY A 82 -7.83 6.27 -8.37
N PRO A 83 -8.95 6.41 -7.64
CA PRO A 83 -9.99 7.39 -7.96
C PRO A 83 -9.44 8.82 -8.00
N SER A 84 -10.00 9.70 -8.83
CA SER A 84 -9.55 11.10 -8.94
C SER A 84 -9.39 11.82 -7.58
N PRO A 85 -10.34 11.69 -6.62
CA PRO A 85 -10.17 12.30 -5.29
C PRO A 85 -8.96 11.78 -4.51
N PHE A 86 -8.55 10.53 -4.72
CA PHE A 86 -7.34 9.96 -4.11
C PHE A 86 -6.06 10.54 -4.74
N LEU A 87 -6.08 10.79 -6.04
CA LEU A 87 -4.97 11.42 -6.77
C LEU A 87 -4.86 12.93 -6.51
N GLY A 88 -5.75 13.51 -5.70
CA GLY A 88 -5.84 14.96 -5.50
C GLY A 88 -6.34 15.71 -6.73
N ILE A 89 -6.93 15.00 -7.70
CA ILE A 89 -7.52 15.61 -8.90
C ILE A 89 -8.95 16.01 -8.55
N PRO A 90 -9.24 17.32 -8.46
CA PRO A 90 -10.60 17.78 -8.18
C PRO A 90 -11.52 17.32 -9.31
N PHE A 91 -12.69 16.81 -8.94
CA PHE A 91 -13.76 16.48 -9.88
C PHE A 91 -14.38 17.81 -10.34
N TRP A 92 -13.79 18.42 -11.36
CA TRP A 92 -14.29 19.67 -11.94
C TRP A 92 -15.46 19.33 -12.90
N PRO A 93 -16.67 19.89 -12.70
CA PRO A 93 -17.75 19.77 -13.67
C PRO A 93 -17.53 20.67 -14.90
#